data_AF-A0A3M5D6H3-F1
#
_entry.id   AF-A0A3M5D6H3-F1
#
_cell.length_a   1.000
_cell.length_b   1.000
_cell.length_c   1.000
_cell.angle_alpha   90.00
_cell.angle_beta   90.00
_cell.angle_gamma   90.00
#
_symmetry.space_group_name_H-M   'P 1'
#
loop_
_entity.id
_entity.type
_entity.pdbx_description
1 polymer ?
#
loop_
_entity_poly.entity_id
_entity_poly.type
_entity_poly.pdbx_seq_one_letter_code
_entity_poly.pdbx_strand_id
1 'polypeptide(L)'
;MAAAPASRYQQADLTWRMQNVQLQGGLYGETGNYTRWADLSGSLVWMDNAVFASNRINDAFVLVSTKGYPQVPIRYENQLMGSTDDNGHLLVPWVAAYYPAKFQIEPLDLPANVSAPEVEQRVAVRQGSGLLLDFPIRAVVAASISLVDERGEPLPLGSQAEETGSGQRASVGWDGQVYFEGLQSDNQLRVVRPDGRACQARFRLDTRKPTVSQVGPLTCSAPIGDTP
;
A
#
# COMPACT_ATOMS: atom_id res chain seq x y z
N MET A 1 69.13 -27.65 23.44
CA MET A 1 68.10 -26.61 23.20
C MET A 1 66.75 -27.29 23.21
N ALA A 2 65.96 -27.12 24.26
CA ALA A 2 64.60 -27.64 24.30
C ALA A 2 63.70 -26.73 23.45
N ALA A 3 63.00 -27.29 22.47
CA ALA A 3 62.00 -26.56 21.69
C ALA A 3 60.87 -26.12 22.64
N ALA A 4 60.55 -24.83 22.65
CA ALA A 4 59.40 -24.32 23.37
C ALA A 4 58.12 -25.03 22.86
N PRO A 5 57.18 -25.41 23.73
CA PRO A 5 55.95 -26.06 23.29
C PRO A 5 55.19 -25.11 22.37
N ALA A 6 54.83 -25.58 21.18
CA ALA A 6 54.00 -24.82 20.26
C ALA A 6 52.65 -24.51 20.93
N SER A 7 52.41 -23.24 21.24
CA SER A 7 51.14 -22.81 21.83
C SER A 7 50.03 -23.03 20.81
N ARG A 8 49.03 -23.83 21.19
CA ARG A 8 47.91 -24.15 20.30
C ARG A 8 46.82 -23.09 20.46
N TYR A 9 46.71 -22.22 19.46
CA TYR A 9 45.63 -21.26 19.36
C TYR A 9 44.30 -21.99 19.15
N GLN A 10 43.25 -21.54 19.85
CA GLN A 10 41.89 -22.05 19.72
C GLN A 10 40.93 -20.86 19.68
N GLN A 11 39.85 -21.02 18.91
CA GLN A 11 38.78 -20.04 18.81
C GLN A 11 37.43 -20.74 18.71
N ALA A 12 36.40 -20.11 19.26
CA ALA A 12 35.01 -20.49 19.11
C ALA A 12 34.14 -19.24 19.18
N ASP A 13 33.18 -19.11 18.26
CA ASP A 13 32.23 -18.01 18.24
C ASP A 13 30.80 -18.53 17.99
N LEU A 14 29.83 -17.75 18.44
CA LEU A 14 28.40 -17.99 18.28
C LEU A 14 27.75 -16.67 17.89
N THR A 15 27.03 -16.67 16.78
CA THR A 15 26.18 -15.56 16.35
C THR A 15 24.73 -16.00 16.35
N TRP A 16 23.88 -15.27 17.06
CA TRP A 16 22.44 -15.45 17.07
C TRP A 16 21.76 -14.20 16.52
N ARG A 17 21.03 -14.34 15.41
CA ARG A 17 20.31 -13.24 14.77
C ARG A 17 18.80 -13.40 14.94
N MET A 18 18.18 -12.49 15.67
CA MET A 18 16.73 -12.33 15.75
C MET A 18 16.25 -11.30 14.72
N GLN A 19 14.94 -11.05 14.62
CA GLN A 19 14.38 -10.08 13.67
C GLN A 19 14.85 -8.64 13.94
N ASN A 20 15.05 -8.32 15.22
CA ASN A 20 15.26 -6.96 15.74
C ASN A 20 16.57 -6.78 16.52
N VAL A 21 17.32 -7.85 16.79
CA VAL A 21 18.58 -7.79 17.54
C VAL A 21 19.53 -8.87 17.04
N GLN A 22 20.83 -8.57 17.04
CA GLN A 22 21.89 -9.54 16.84
C GLN A 22 22.74 -9.66 18.12
N LEU A 23 22.92 -10.91 18.56
CA LEU A 23 23.79 -11.28 19.67
C LEU A 23 24.98 -12.04 19.12
N GLN A 24 26.17 -11.73 19.61
CA GLN A 24 27.38 -12.45 19.26
C GLN A 24 28.22 -12.67 20.50
N GLY A 25 28.99 -13.75 20.51
CA GLY A 25 29.97 -13.98 21.56
C GLY A 25 30.94 -15.07 21.18
N GLY A 26 32.09 -15.06 21.83
CA GLY A 26 33.11 -16.03 21.53
C GLY A 26 34.29 -15.97 22.48
N LEU A 27 35.22 -16.86 22.23
CA LEU A 27 36.50 -16.93 22.91
C LEU A 27 37.59 -17.24 21.90
N TYR A 28 38.76 -16.67 22.13
CA TYR A 28 39.95 -16.96 21.34
C TYR A 28 41.20 -16.81 22.19
N GLY A 29 42.27 -17.53 21.83
CA GLY A 29 43.55 -17.42 22.51
C GLY A 29 44.32 -18.73 22.54
N GLU A 30 45.38 -18.75 23.33
CA GLU A 30 46.23 -19.92 23.50
C GLU A 30 45.80 -20.74 24.71
N THR A 31 46.25 -22.00 24.76
CA THR A 31 45.95 -22.89 25.90
C THR A 31 46.44 -22.27 27.21
N GLY A 32 45.50 -21.84 28.06
CA GLY A 32 45.77 -21.16 29.34
C GLY A 32 45.65 -19.63 29.31
N ASN A 33 45.45 -19.02 28.15
CA ASN A 33 45.26 -17.58 27.99
C ASN A 33 44.19 -17.28 26.92
N TYR A 34 42.92 -17.24 27.35
CA TYR A 34 41.77 -16.99 26.47
C TYR A 34 41.15 -15.62 26.74
N THR A 35 40.91 -14.88 25.66
CA THR A 35 40.07 -13.69 25.64
C THR A 35 38.64 -14.11 25.33
N ARG A 36 37.68 -13.58 26.10
CA ARG A 36 36.24 -13.81 25.91
C ARG A 36 35.58 -12.49 25.55
N TRP A 37 34.62 -12.53 24.64
CA TRP A 37 33.90 -11.34 24.19
C TRP A 37 32.42 -11.65 23.98
N ALA A 38 31.60 -10.61 24.09
CA ALA A 38 30.18 -10.64 23.80
C ALA A 38 29.77 -9.28 23.21
N ASP A 39 28.88 -9.30 22.23
CA ASP A 39 28.35 -8.13 21.53
C ASP A 39 26.82 -8.24 21.42
N LEU A 40 26.16 -7.09 21.57
CA LEU A 40 24.73 -6.91 21.35
C LEU A 40 24.57 -5.72 20.43
N SER A 41 23.92 -5.92 19.29
CA SER A 41 23.67 -4.85 18.32
C SER A 41 22.22 -4.81 17.84
N GLY A 42 21.73 -3.60 17.62
CA GLY A 42 20.37 -3.31 17.21
C GLY A 42 20.19 -1.81 16.95
N SER A 43 18.98 -1.42 16.57
CA SER A 43 18.61 -0.04 16.32
C SER A 43 17.16 0.19 16.76
N LEU A 44 16.90 1.40 17.24
CA LEU A 44 15.57 1.85 17.61
C LEU A 44 15.25 3.11 16.80
N VAL A 45 14.14 3.07 16.09
CA VAL A 45 13.66 4.14 15.22
C VAL A 45 12.38 4.70 15.82
N TRP A 46 12.29 6.02 15.94
CA TRP A 46 11.06 6.71 16.28
C TRP A 46 10.72 7.69 15.16
N MET A 47 9.60 7.43 14.47
CA MET A 47 9.16 8.22 13.33
C MET A 47 7.65 8.05 13.14
N ASP A 48 6.96 9.11 12.70
CA ASP A 48 5.50 9.11 12.48
C ASP A 48 4.70 8.60 13.70
N ASN A 49 5.07 9.06 14.90
CA ASN A 49 4.47 8.64 16.17
C ASN A 49 4.58 7.14 16.50
N ALA A 50 5.37 6.36 15.76
CA ALA A 50 5.58 4.93 15.97
C ALA A 50 7.05 4.60 16.30
N VAL A 51 7.26 3.56 17.11
CA VAL A 51 8.58 3.09 17.53
C VAL A 51 8.85 1.70 16.98
N PHE A 52 9.96 1.54 16.29
CA PHE A 52 10.38 0.27 15.68
C PHE A 52 11.73 -0.16 16.23
N ALA A 53 11.87 -1.46 16.49
CA ALA A 53 13.15 -2.09 16.80
C ALA A 53 13.60 -2.91 15.58
N SER A 54 14.86 -2.75 15.18
CA SER A 54 15.44 -3.51 14.09
C SER A 54 16.85 -3.96 14.42
N ASN A 55 17.35 -4.93 13.65
CA ASN A 55 18.79 -5.13 13.56
C ASN A 55 19.50 -3.81 13.20
N ARG A 56 20.81 -3.75 13.43
CA ARG A 56 21.63 -2.55 13.23
C ARG A 56 21.41 -1.93 11.84
N ILE A 57 21.00 -0.66 11.81
CA ILE A 57 20.91 0.16 10.61
C ILE A 57 22.29 0.76 10.35
N ASN A 58 22.89 0.43 9.21
CA ASN A 58 24.26 0.85 8.90
C ASN A 58 24.35 2.01 7.91
N ASP A 59 23.36 2.17 7.03
CA ASP A 59 23.41 3.15 5.94
C ASP A 59 22.24 4.13 6.03
N ALA A 60 21.08 3.76 5.50
CA ALA A 60 19.84 4.52 5.64
C ALA A 60 18.66 3.58 5.90
N PHE A 61 17.52 4.15 6.30
CA PHE A 61 16.28 3.40 6.50
C PHE A 61 15.07 4.13 5.89
N VAL A 62 14.01 3.38 5.62
CA VAL A 62 12.72 3.95 5.19
C VAL A 62 11.62 3.40 6.10
N LEU A 63 10.80 4.30 6.63
CA LEU A 63 9.51 3.93 7.23
C LEU A 63 8.44 4.08 6.15
N VAL A 64 7.86 2.97 5.72
CA VAL A 64 6.75 2.99 4.77
C VAL A 64 5.45 3.21 5.54
N SER A 65 4.60 4.11 5.06
CA SER A 65 3.26 4.37 5.60
C SER A 65 2.21 4.17 4.51
N THR A 66 1.14 3.47 4.86
CA THR A 66 -0.03 3.22 4.01
C THR A 66 -1.27 3.94 4.52
N LYS A 67 -1.05 5.04 5.26
CA LYS A 67 -2.10 5.87 5.88
C LYS A 67 -3.10 5.06 6.73
N GLY A 68 -2.58 4.12 7.51
CA GLY A 68 -3.38 3.29 8.41
C GLY A 68 -3.92 2.00 7.80
N TYR A 69 -3.60 1.66 6.54
CA TYR A 69 -4.06 0.42 5.94
C TYR A 69 -3.17 -0.77 6.33
N PRO A 70 -3.67 -1.74 7.11
CA PRO A 70 -2.82 -2.80 7.64
C PRO A 70 -2.55 -3.89 6.60
N GLN A 71 -1.55 -4.73 6.88
CA GLN A 71 -1.25 -5.96 6.13
C GLN A 71 -0.93 -5.77 4.64
N VAL A 72 -0.48 -4.59 4.22
CA VAL A 72 -0.09 -4.31 2.84
C VAL A 72 1.32 -4.83 2.57
N PRO A 73 1.52 -5.78 1.63
CA PRO A 73 2.84 -6.28 1.30
C PRO A 73 3.70 -5.18 0.66
N ILE A 74 4.89 -4.95 1.22
CA ILE A 74 5.84 -3.97 0.73
C ILE A 74 7.06 -4.69 0.13
N ARG A 75 7.47 -4.23 -1.05
CA ARG A 75 8.68 -4.70 -1.73
C ARG A 75 9.71 -3.59 -1.82
N TYR A 76 10.97 -3.96 -1.60
CA TYR A 76 12.16 -3.15 -1.85
C TYR A 76 13.00 -3.85 -2.93
N GLU A 77 13.27 -3.20 -4.05
CA GLU A 77 14.02 -3.81 -5.17
C GLU A 77 13.47 -5.18 -5.61
N ASN A 78 12.13 -5.29 -5.71
CA ASN A 78 11.38 -6.51 -6.00
C ASN A 78 11.42 -7.61 -4.92
N GLN A 79 12.17 -7.42 -3.84
CA GLN A 79 12.20 -8.35 -2.71
C GLN A 79 11.09 -8.02 -1.71
N LEU A 80 10.32 -9.03 -1.30
CA LEU A 80 9.30 -8.86 -0.26
C LEU A 80 9.98 -8.58 1.08
N MET A 81 9.71 -7.42 1.66
CA MET A 81 10.26 -7.02 2.97
C MET A 81 9.36 -7.46 4.12
N GLY A 82 8.06 -7.50 3.89
CA GLY A 82 7.04 -7.83 4.89
C GLY A 82 5.73 -7.13 4.53
N SER A 83 4.81 -7.11 5.49
CA SER A 83 3.55 -6.40 5.39
C SER A 83 3.46 -5.31 6.45
N THR A 84 2.70 -4.25 6.16
CA THR A 84 2.45 -3.20 7.15
C THR A 84 1.75 -3.73 8.41
N ASP A 85 2.08 -3.13 9.54
CA ASP A 85 1.45 -3.41 10.84
C ASP A 85 0.02 -2.86 10.91
N ASP A 86 -0.62 -2.98 12.07
CA ASP A 86 -2.01 -2.55 12.30
C ASP A 86 -2.21 -1.02 12.14
N ASN A 87 -1.13 -0.23 12.21
CA ASN A 87 -1.15 1.22 11.97
C ASN A 87 -0.77 1.58 10.53
N GLY A 88 -0.56 0.58 9.66
CA GLY A 88 -0.19 0.79 8.27
C GLY A 88 1.29 1.11 8.07
N HIS A 89 2.16 0.74 9.00
CA HIS A 89 3.60 1.03 8.91
C HIS A 89 4.45 -0.22 8.65
N LEU A 90 5.54 -0.05 7.91
CA LEU A 90 6.61 -1.05 7.82
C LEU A 90 7.98 -0.37 7.80
N LEU A 91 8.87 -0.77 8.72
CA LEU A 91 10.26 -0.34 8.70
C LEU A 91 11.08 -1.21 7.71
N VAL A 92 11.76 -0.56 6.77
CA VAL A 92 12.81 -1.15 5.92
C VAL A 92 14.17 -0.66 6.43
N PRO A 93 14.90 -1.47 7.24
CA PRO A 93 16.04 -0.98 8.02
C PRO A 93 17.38 -0.97 7.27
N TRP A 94 17.42 -1.41 6.00
CA TRP A 94 18.65 -1.47 5.20
C TRP A 94 18.41 -0.97 3.79
N VAL A 95 18.36 0.35 3.58
CA VAL A 95 18.28 0.90 2.23
C VAL A 95 19.63 1.47 1.80
N ALA A 96 19.96 1.33 0.51
CA ALA A 96 21.20 1.85 -0.04
C ALA A 96 21.14 3.37 -0.13
N ALA A 97 22.08 4.07 0.51
CA ALA A 97 22.12 5.52 0.48
C ALA A 97 22.44 6.06 -0.92
N TYR A 98 21.85 7.21 -1.26
CA TYR A 98 22.00 7.93 -2.53
C TYR A 98 21.60 7.14 -3.79
N TYR A 99 21.07 5.92 -3.62
CA TYR A 99 20.55 5.10 -4.70
C TYR A 99 19.03 5.27 -4.77
N PRO A 100 18.44 5.63 -5.93
CA PRO A 100 16.99 5.79 -6.09
C PRO A 100 16.32 4.42 -6.14
N ALA A 101 16.26 3.76 -4.98
CA ALA A 101 15.71 2.44 -4.83
C ALA A 101 14.20 2.43 -5.07
N LYS A 102 13.71 1.33 -5.63
CA LYS A 102 12.31 1.09 -5.94
C LYS A 102 11.58 0.45 -4.76
N PHE A 103 10.51 1.10 -4.33
CA PHE A 103 9.53 0.61 -3.37
C PHE A 103 8.22 0.35 -4.08
N GLN A 104 7.57 -0.77 -3.77
CA GLN A 104 6.31 -1.15 -4.39
C GLN A 104 5.36 -1.76 -3.36
N ILE A 105 4.07 -1.58 -3.60
CA ILE A 105 2.99 -2.29 -2.93
C ILE A 105 2.27 -3.21 -3.93
N GLU A 106 1.67 -4.28 -3.44
CA GLU A 106 0.84 -5.17 -4.25
C GLU A 106 -0.64 -4.73 -4.16
N PRO A 107 -1.23 -4.12 -5.19
CA PRO A 107 -2.62 -3.68 -5.14
C PRO A 107 -3.63 -4.82 -5.34
N LEU A 108 -3.21 -5.98 -5.85
CA LEU A 108 -4.11 -7.09 -6.18
C LEU A 108 -4.81 -7.71 -4.96
N ASP A 109 -4.16 -7.65 -3.80
CA ASP A 109 -4.72 -8.13 -2.52
C ASP A 109 -5.55 -7.06 -1.81
N LEU A 110 -5.60 -5.82 -2.34
CA LEU A 110 -6.44 -4.76 -1.77
C LEU A 110 -7.90 -4.98 -2.19
N PRO A 111 -8.86 -4.81 -1.26
CA PRO A 111 -10.29 -4.86 -1.58
C PRO A 111 -10.67 -3.87 -2.69
N ALA A 112 -11.69 -4.23 -3.49
CA ALA A 112 -12.17 -3.40 -4.60
C ALA A 112 -12.75 -2.03 -4.18
N ASN A 113 -12.95 -1.79 -2.89
CA ASN A 113 -13.33 -0.50 -2.33
C ASN A 113 -12.12 0.26 -1.75
N VAL A 114 -10.92 0.00 -2.26
CA VAL A 114 -9.67 0.67 -1.86
C VAL A 114 -8.96 1.17 -3.11
N SER A 115 -8.50 2.41 -3.06
CA SER A 115 -7.73 3.03 -4.12
C SER A 115 -6.29 3.25 -3.64
N ALA A 116 -5.35 2.82 -4.47
CA ALA A 116 -3.91 3.03 -4.30
C ALA A 116 -3.39 3.69 -5.61
N PRO A 117 -3.42 5.03 -5.71
CA PRO A 117 -3.09 5.73 -6.95
C PRO A 117 -1.60 5.64 -7.29
N GLU A 118 -0.76 5.42 -6.28
CA GLU A 118 0.66 5.16 -6.44
C GLU A 118 0.95 3.78 -5.86
N VAL A 119 1.44 2.87 -6.71
CA VAL A 119 1.80 1.50 -6.33
C VAL A 119 3.30 1.25 -6.37
N GLU A 120 4.05 2.20 -6.93
CA GLU A 120 5.50 2.17 -7.07
C GLU A 120 6.05 3.58 -6.88
N GLN A 121 7.11 3.71 -6.08
CA GLN A 121 7.86 4.96 -5.93
C GLN A 121 9.37 4.65 -5.95
N ARG A 122 10.16 5.56 -6.52
CA ARG A 122 11.63 5.49 -6.47
C ARG A 122 12.17 6.65 -5.64
N VAL A 123 12.91 6.34 -4.59
CA VAL A 123 13.43 7.34 -3.65
C VAL A 123 14.88 7.09 -3.30
N ALA A 124 15.67 8.17 -3.22
CA ALA A 124 17.04 8.13 -2.75
C ALA A 124 17.11 8.75 -1.36
N VAL A 125 17.68 8.01 -0.40
CA VAL A 125 17.81 8.46 0.99
C VAL A 125 19.28 8.80 1.28
N ARG A 126 19.53 9.88 2.01
CA ARG A 126 20.90 10.27 2.39
C ARG A 126 21.46 9.26 3.40
N GLN A 127 22.76 9.01 3.34
CA GLN A 127 23.45 8.20 4.35
C GLN A 127 23.24 8.76 5.77
N GLY A 128 23.00 7.85 6.72
CA GLY A 128 22.75 8.15 8.12
C GLY A 128 21.39 8.80 8.39
N SER A 129 20.45 8.71 7.45
CA SER A 129 19.12 9.33 7.59
C SER A 129 17.98 8.33 7.33
N GLY A 130 16.78 8.73 7.74
CA GLY A 130 15.55 8.02 7.49
C GLY A 130 14.57 8.84 6.67
N LEU A 131 13.75 8.17 5.87
CA LEU A 131 12.67 8.78 5.10
C LEU A 131 11.33 8.14 5.47
N LEU A 132 10.30 8.96 5.69
CA LEU A 132 8.91 8.52 5.70
C LEU A 132 8.42 8.46 4.25
N LEU A 133 8.08 7.26 3.78
CA LEU A 133 7.59 7.02 2.42
C LEU A 133 6.10 6.71 2.45
N ASP A 134 5.29 7.62 1.92
CA ASP A 134 3.84 7.51 1.92
C ASP A 134 3.33 6.83 0.64
N PHE A 135 2.64 5.70 0.79
CA PHE A 135 1.73 5.16 -0.21
C PHE A 135 0.30 5.58 0.14
N PRO A 136 -0.32 6.50 -0.63
CA PRO A 136 -1.62 7.08 -0.28
C PRO A 136 -2.76 6.10 -0.56
N ILE A 137 -2.91 5.08 0.27
CA ILE A 137 -4.03 4.14 0.23
C ILE A 137 -5.23 4.79 0.91
N ARG A 138 -6.39 4.71 0.26
CA ARG A 138 -7.65 5.25 0.79
C ARG A 138 -8.82 4.35 0.45
N ALA A 139 -9.75 4.21 1.38
CA ALA A 139 -11.03 3.60 1.09
C ALA A 139 -11.79 4.47 0.07
N VAL A 140 -12.33 3.83 -0.96
CA VAL A 140 -13.21 4.46 -1.95
C VAL A 140 -14.55 3.77 -1.94
N VAL A 141 -15.61 4.57 -1.94
CA VAL A 141 -16.96 4.05 -2.14
C VAL A 141 -17.11 3.81 -3.64
N ALA A 142 -17.29 2.56 -4.02
CA ALA A 142 -17.45 2.16 -5.41
C ALA A 142 -18.79 1.46 -5.61
N ALA A 143 -19.37 1.64 -6.80
CA ALA A 143 -20.58 0.94 -7.18
C ALA A 143 -20.58 0.54 -8.65
N SER A 144 -21.12 -0.65 -8.91
CA SER A 144 -21.59 -1.03 -10.24
C SER A 144 -23.06 -0.68 -10.34
N ILE A 145 -23.43 0.05 -11.38
CA ILE A 145 -24.74 0.67 -11.54
C ILE A 145 -25.37 0.14 -12.81
N SER A 146 -26.51 -0.53 -12.70
CA SER A 146 -27.31 -0.94 -13.86
C SER A 146 -28.27 0.18 -14.23
N LEU A 147 -28.13 0.69 -15.46
CA LEU A 147 -28.93 1.79 -16.00
C LEU A 147 -29.90 1.25 -17.05
N VAL A 148 -31.18 1.59 -16.89
CA VAL A 148 -32.25 1.27 -17.83
C VAL A 148 -32.94 2.53 -18.33
N ASP A 149 -33.58 2.46 -19.49
CA ASP A 149 -34.42 3.53 -20.00
C ASP A 149 -35.82 3.53 -19.34
N GLU A 150 -36.68 4.46 -19.76
CA GLU A 150 -38.06 4.60 -19.26
C GLU A 150 -38.95 3.38 -19.54
N ARG A 151 -38.53 2.49 -20.45
CA ARG A 151 -39.22 1.23 -20.78
C ARG A 151 -38.64 0.04 -20.01
N GLY A 152 -37.61 0.26 -19.20
CA GLY A 152 -36.90 -0.79 -18.47
C GLY A 152 -35.88 -1.54 -19.31
N GLU A 153 -35.57 -1.11 -20.52
CA GLU A 153 -34.53 -1.72 -21.35
C GLU A 153 -33.15 -1.18 -20.95
N PRO A 154 -32.10 -2.02 -20.91
CA PRO A 154 -30.75 -1.57 -20.61
C PRO A 154 -30.28 -0.44 -21.54
N LEU A 155 -29.55 0.54 -21.00
CA LEU A 155 -29.00 1.59 -21.83
C LEU A 155 -28.03 1.03 -22.89
N PRO A 156 -27.98 1.63 -24.10
CA PRO A 156 -27.10 1.16 -25.16
C PRO A 156 -25.63 1.17 -24.75
N LEU A 157 -24.90 0.13 -25.16
CA LEU A 157 -23.44 0.06 -25.05
C LEU A 157 -22.77 1.29 -25.66
N GLY A 158 -21.73 1.79 -24.99
CA GLY A 158 -20.99 2.97 -25.42
C GLY A 158 -21.67 4.30 -25.09
N SER A 159 -22.83 4.29 -24.41
CA SER A 159 -23.35 5.50 -23.76
C SER A 159 -22.32 6.05 -22.78
N GLN A 160 -22.12 7.37 -22.75
CA GLN A 160 -21.17 8.02 -21.85
C GLN A 160 -21.88 8.51 -20.60
N ALA A 161 -21.59 7.90 -19.45
CA ALA A 161 -22.10 8.34 -18.16
C ALA A 161 -21.07 9.24 -17.47
N GLU A 162 -21.54 10.34 -16.89
CA GLU A 162 -20.76 11.28 -16.09
C GLU A 162 -21.40 11.40 -14.71
N GLU A 163 -20.63 11.18 -13.66
CA GLU A 163 -21.04 11.51 -12.30
C GLU A 163 -20.82 13.02 -12.08
N THR A 164 -21.89 13.75 -11.77
CA THR A 164 -21.91 15.22 -11.86
C THR A 164 -21.15 15.89 -10.71
N GLY A 165 -21.04 15.24 -9.54
CA GLY A 165 -20.33 15.80 -8.39
C GLY A 165 -18.81 15.78 -8.54
N SER A 166 -18.27 14.70 -9.09
CA SER A 166 -16.83 14.44 -9.29
C SER A 166 -16.35 14.77 -10.69
N GLY A 167 -17.24 14.80 -11.68
CA GLY A 167 -16.91 14.91 -13.11
C GLY A 167 -16.31 13.64 -13.71
N GLN A 168 -16.29 12.53 -12.95
CA GLN A 168 -15.79 11.25 -13.46
C GLN A 168 -16.67 10.76 -14.61
N ARG A 169 -16.03 10.25 -15.67
CA ARG A 169 -16.70 9.70 -16.85
C ARG A 169 -16.39 8.22 -17.01
N ALA A 170 -17.40 7.45 -17.38
CA ALA A 170 -17.28 6.04 -17.69
C ALA A 170 -18.23 5.67 -18.84
N SER A 171 -17.82 4.69 -19.64
CA SER A 171 -18.67 4.16 -20.71
C SER A 171 -19.55 3.04 -20.18
N VAL A 172 -20.82 3.05 -20.60
CA VAL A 172 -21.80 2.01 -20.28
C VAL A 172 -21.46 0.74 -21.07
N GLY A 173 -21.35 -0.37 -20.33
CA GLY A 173 -21.05 -1.70 -20.85
C GLY A 173 -22.30 -2.54 -21.13
N TRP A 174 -22.12 -3.86 -21.06
CA TRP A 174 -23.20 -4.83 -21.23
C TRP A 174 -24.25 -4.69 -20.11
N ASP A 175 -25.50 -5.02 -20.43
CA ASP A 175 -26.66 -4.91 -19.51
C ASP A 175 -26.85 -3.51 -18.89
N GLY A 176 -26.39 -2.47 -19.58
CA GLY A 176 -26.49 -1.09 -19.10
C GLY A 176 -25.61 -0.82 -17.88
N GLN A 177 -24.61 -1.66 -17.61
CA GLN A 177 -23.76 -1.53 -16.43
C GLN A 177 -22.70 -0.45 -16.59
N VAL A 178 -22.48 0.34 -15.54
CA VAL A 178 -21.39 1.30 -15.45
C VAL A 178 -20.78 1.29 -14.05
N TYR A 179 -19.46 1.46 -13.97
CA TYR A 179 -18.72 1.44 -12.72
C TYR A 179 -18.18 2.84 -12.39
N PHE A 180 -18.39 3.26 -11.14
CA PHE A 180 -17.84 4.50 -10.59
C PHE A 180 -17.18 4.26 -9.24
N GLU A 181 -16.14 5.04 -8.97
CA GLU A 181 -15.39 5.07 -7.70
C GLU A 181 -15.50 6.46 -7.07
N GLY A 182 -15.16 6.57 -5.79
CA GLY A 182 -15.20 7.85 -5.08
C GLY A 182 -16.61 8.42 -4.90
N LEU A 183 -17.63 7.55 -4.92
CA LEU A 183 -19.03 7.96 -4.79
C LEU A 183 -19.32 8.51 -3.39
N GLN A 184 -20.31 9.39 -3.31
CA GLN A 184 -20.80 9.96 -2.06
C GLN A 184 -22.10 9.27 -1.63
N SER A 185 -22.70 9.74 -0.53
CA SER A 185 -24.00 9.21 -0.06
C SER A 185 -25.16 9.53 -1.00
N ASP A 186 -25.06 10.60 -1.78
CA ASP A 186 -26.03 11.01 -2.80
C ASP A 186 -25.25 11.37 -4.07
N ASN A 187 -25.63 10.78 -5.20
CA ASN A 187 -24.89 10.91 -6.46
C ASN A 187 -25.86 11.15 -7.62
N GLN A 188 -25.41 11.90 -8.62
CA GLN A 188 -26.17 12.18 -9.82
C GLN A 188 -25.37 11.83 -11.07
N LEU A 189 -25.97 11.00 -11.92
CA LEU A 189 -25.41 10.63 -13.22
C LEU A 189 -26.10 11.42 -14.32
N ARG A 190 -25.31 11.92 -15.25
CA ARG A 190 -25.75 12.42 -16.56
C ARG A 190 -25.22 11.47 -17.62
N VAL A 191 -26.10 10.87 -18.41
CA VAL A 191 -25.74 9.89 -19.42
C VAL A 191 -26.07 10.44 -20.80
N VAL A 192 -25.12 10.42 -21.72
CA VAL A 192 -25.31 10.78 -23.13
C VAL A 192 -25.23 9.50 -23.96
N ARG A 193 -26.33 9.17 -24.64
CA ARG A 193 -26.44 8.00 -25.50
C ARG A 193 -25.73 8.24 -26.84
N PRO A 194 -25.40 7.17 -27.59
CA PRO A 194 -24.77 7.31 -28.92
C PRO A 194 -25.59 8.12 -29.93
N ASP A 195 -26.91 8.21 -29.75
CA ASP A 195 -27.82 9.01 -30.58
C ASP A 195 -27.88 10.50 -30.17
N GLY A 196 -27.07 10.93 -29.19
CA GLY A 196 -27.00 12.30 -28.71
C GLY A 196 -28.05 12.66 -27.66
N ARG A 197 -28.99 11.77 -27.33
CA ARG A 197 -29.96 12.03 -26.24
C ARG A 197 -29.28 11.95 -24.89
N ALA A 198 -29.60 12.90 -24.02
CA ALA A 198 -29.14 12.90 -22.63
C ALA A 198 -30.26 12.42 -21.70
N CYS A 199 -29.89 11.75 -20.62
CA CYS A 199 -30.78 11.41 -19.51
C CYS A 199 -30.03 11.56 -18.18
N GLN A 200 -30.77 11.58 -17.08
CA GLN A 200 -30.23 11.72 -15.73
C GLN A 200 -30.78 10.62 -14.81
N ALA A 201 -29.97 10.20 -13.86
CA ALA A 201 -30.35 9.31 -12.78
C ALA A 201 -29.75 9.80 -11.47
N ARG A 202 -30.45 9.59 -10.34
CA ARG A 202 -29.95 9.89 -9.00
C ARG A 202 -30.10 8.66 -8.12
N PHE A 203 -29.14 8.45 -7.22
CA PHE A 203 -29.18 7.33 -6.31
C PHE A 203 -28.42 7.64 -5.03
N ARG A 204 -28.77 6.91 -3.96
CA ARG A 204 -28.10 6.98 -2.67
C ARG A 204 -27.34 5.71 -2.37
N LEU A 205 -26.23 5.86 -1.68
CA LEU A 205 -25.36 4.77 -1.25
C LEU A 205 -25.12 4.82 0.25
N ASP A 206 -25.03 3.64 0.88
CA ASP A 206 -24.45 3.54 2.22
C ASP A 206 -22.94 3.42 2.08
N THR A 207 -22.24 4.51 2.40
CA THR A 207 -20.78 4.63 2.28
C THR A 207 -20.00 3.81 3.31
N ARG A 208 -20.68 3.16 4.26
CA ARG A 208 -20.06 2.35 5.32
C ARG A 208 -19.84 0.89 4.91
N LYS A 209 -20.36 0.46 3.76
CA LYS A 209 -20.20 -0.92 3.31
C LYS A 209 -18.78 -1.15 2.76
N PRO A 210 -18.06 -2.20 3.22
CA PRO A 210 -16.68 -2.47 2.82
C PRO A 210 -16.57 -3.17 1.46
N THR A 211 -17.58 -3.11 0.60
CA THR A 211 -17.65 -3.83 -0.67
C THR A 211 -18.26 -2.95 -1.75
N VAL A 212 -17.90 -3.22 -3.01
CA VAL A 212 -18.53 -2.59 -4.18
C VAL A 212 -20.03 -2.82 -4.12
N SER A 213 -20.80 -1.73 -4.10
CA SER A 213 -22.26 -1.81 -4.05
C SER A 213 -22.82 -2.08 -5.45
N GLN A 214 -23.80 -2.98 -5.55
CA GLN A 214 -24.60 -3.16 -6.75
C GLN A 214 -25.82 -2.24 -6.64
N VAL A 215 -25.96 -1.29 -7.57
CA VAL A 215 -27.03 -0.29 -7.57
C VAL A 215 -27.88 -0.47 -8.82
N GLY A 216 -29.20 -0.52 -8.64
CA GLY A 216 -30.17 -0.52 -9.73
C GLY A 216 -31.07 -1.74 -9.76
N PRO A 217 -31.83 -1.92 -10.86
CA PRO A 217 -31.81 -1.08 -12.06
C PRO A 217 -32.30 0.35 -11.78
N LEU A 218 -31.55 1.36 -12.23
CA LEU A 218 -31.91 2.77 -12.14
C LEU A 218 -32.48 3.25 -13.47
N THR A 219 -33.70 3.79 -13.44
CA THR A 219 -34.32 4.41 -14.60
C THR A 219 -33.66 5.75 -14.90
N CYS A 220 -33.13 5.90 -16.12
CA CYS A 220 -32.55 7.13 -16.63
C CYS A 220 -33.64 7.95 -17.34
N SER A 221 -34.18 8.96 -16.66
CA SER A 221 -35.23 9.84 -17.20
C SER A 221 -34.63 11.03 -17.92
N ALA A 222 -35.38 11.65 -18.83
CA ALA A 222 -34.95 12.90 -19.46
C ALA A 222 -34.55 13.96 -18.39
N PRO A 223 -33.54 14.82 -18.66
CA PRO A 223 -33.18 15.90 -17.76
C PRO A 223 -34.42 16.74 -17.49
N ILE A 224 -34.78 16.95 -16.24
CA ILE A 224 -35.80 17.93 -15.87
C ILE A 224 -35.14 19.29 -16.09
N GLY A 225 -35.23 19.80 -17.32
CA GLY A 225 -34.89 21.17 -17.65
C GLY A 225 -36.06 22.06 -17.27
N ASP A 226 -35.78 23.08 -16.47
CA ASP A 226 -36.68 24.19 -16.14
C ASP A 226 -37.52 24.59 -17.36
N THR A 227 -38.83 24.55 -17.17
CA THR A 227 -39.79 25.08 -18.14
C THR A 227 -39.59 26.60 -18.22
N PRO A 228 -39.52 27.21 -19.42
CA PRO A 228 -39.24 28.64 -19.57
C PRO A 228 -40.25 29.57 -18.88
#